data_AF-A0A940EUQ0-F1
#
_entry.id   AF-A0A940EUQ0-F1
#
_cell.length_a   1.000
_cell.length_b   1.000
_cell.length_c   1.000
_cell.angle_alpha   90.00
_cell.angle_beta   90.00
_cell.angle_gamma   90.00
#
_symmetry.space_group_name_H-M   'P 1'
#
loop_
_entity.id
_entity.type
_entity.pdbx_description
1 polymer ?
#
loop_
_entity_poly.entity_id
_entity_poly.type
_entity_poly.pdbx_seq_one_letter_code
_entity_poly.pdbx_strand_id
1 'polypeptide(L)'
;MKKNLLALAALGLVAAAAQAETYDGVHQFVSSKSAEAVRAEAVATASAPDQNVVAGSRGPLPFKATADSAKVRAEAVAAAYAPDQNVTPGSRYNSKVVSTFQNPALNAAVAAK
;
A
#
# COMPACT_ATOMS: atom_id res chain seq x y z
N MET A 1 9.18 -44.05 -70.26
CA MET A 1 10.28 -43.83 -69.29
C MET A 1 10.83 -42.40 -69.27
N LYS A 2 11.02 -41.70 -70.40
CA LYS A 2 11.64 -40.35 -70.43
C LYS A 2 10.82 -39.22 -69.74
N LYS A 3 9.48 -39.29 -69.76
CA LYS A 3 8.60 -38.28 -69.11
C LYS A 3 8.68 -38.31 -67.58
N ASN A 4 8.90 -39.49 -66.99
CA ASN A 4 8.99 -39.68 -65.54
C ASN A 4 10.33 -39.15 -64.99
N LEU A 5 11.39 -39.22 -65.81
CA LEU A 5 12.70 -38.65 -65.50
C LEU A 5 12.68 -37.11 -65.49
N LEU A 6 11.96 -36.50 -66.43
CA LEU A 6 11.76 -35.04 -66.46
C LEU A 6 10.92 -34.55 -65.29
N ALA A 7 9.86 -35.28 -64.92
CA ALA A 7 9.05 -34.95 -63.75
C ALA A 7 9.86 -35.08 -62.44
N LEU A 8 10.72 -36.11 -62.34
CA LEU A 8 11.60 -36.30 -61.18
C LEU A 8 12.70 -35.23 -61.11
N ALA A 9 13.26 -34.81 -62.25
CA ALA A 9 14.23 -33.73 -62.32
C ALA A 9 13.61 -32.36 -61.99
N ALA A 10 12.38 -32.11 -62.42
CA ALA A 10 11.64 -30.89 -62.07
C ALA A 10 11.26 -30.85 -60.58
N LEU A 11 10.87 -31.98 -59.99
CA LEU A 11 10.62 -32.07 -58.53
C LEU A 11 11.92 -31.87 -57.72
N GLY A 12 13.04 -32.39 -58.21
CA GLY A 12 14.36 -32.22 -57.57
C GLY A 12 14.86 -30.78 -57.56
N LEU A 13 14.56 -30.00 -58.61
CA LEU A 13 14.92 -28.58 -58.69
C LEU A 13 14.13 -27.70 -57.72
N VAL A 14 12.88 -28.06 -57.39
CA VAL A 14 12.06 -27.34 -56.40
C VAL A 14 12.47 -27.70 -54.96
N ALA A 15 12.94 -28.92 -54.72
CA ALA A 15 13.43 -29.36 -53.41
C ALA A 15 14.83 -28.80 -53.05
N ALA A 16 15.56 -28.25 -54.01
CA ALA A 16 16.86 -27.60 -53.80
C ALA A 16 16.75 -26.16 -53.26
N ALA A 17 15.54 -25.61 -53.13
CA ALA A 17 15.29 -24.47 -52.24
C ALA A 17 15.24 -24.96 -50.79
N ALA A 18 16.31 -25.62 -50.35
CA ALA A 18 16.58 -25.84 -48.94
C ALA A 18 16.55 -24.45 -48.30
N GLN A 19 15.47 -24.18 -47.57
CA GLN A 19 15.33 -22.99 -46.75
C GLN A 19 16.46 -23.07 -45.73
N ALA A 20 17.59 -22.43 -46.03
CA ALA A 20 18.54 -22.07 -45.00
C ALA A 20 17.78 -21.07 -44.13
N GLU A 21 17.26 -21.53 -42.98
CA GLU A 21 16.80 -20.64 -41.94
C GLU A 21 17.99 -19.70 -41.68
N THR A 22 17.84 -18.44 -42.11
CA THR A 22 18.89 -17.45 -41.92
C THR A 22 18.96 -17.25 -40.42
N TYR A 23 20.02 -17.77 -39.81
CA TYR A 23 20.30 -17.53 -38.40
C TYR A 23 20.64 -16.04 -38.26
N ASP A 24 19.67 -15.25 -37.82
CA ASP A 24 19.77 -13.78 -37.61
C ASP A 24 20.73 -13.40 -36.46
N GLY A 25 21.48 -14.38 -35.95
CA GLY A 25 22.28 -14.22 -34.75
C GLY A 25 21.42 -14.21 -33.48
N VAL A 26 22.10 -14.01 -32.35
CA VAL A 26 21.42 -13.68 -31.09
C VAL A 26 21.01 -12.22 -31.16
N HIS A 27 19.71 -11.94 -31.01
CA HIS A 27 19.21 -10.58 -30.87
C HIS A 27 19.96 -9.87 -29.73
N GLN A 28 20.69 -8.81 -30.08
CA GLN A 28 21.42 -8.02 -29.10
C GLN A 28 20.43 -7.37 -28.15
N PHE A 29 20.62 -7.56 -26.85
CA PHE A 29 19.83 -6.88 -25.84
C PHE A 29 20.18 -5.40 -25.87
N VAL A 30 19.31 -4.58 -26.46
CA VAL A 30 19.44 -3.12 -26.38
C VAL A 30 18.82 -2.69 -25.07
N SER A 31 19.66 -2.29 -24.11
CA SER A 31 19.19 -1.67 -22.88
C SER A 31 18.45 -0.37 -23.22
N SER A 32 17.28 -0.16 -22.61
CA SER A 32 16.50 1.07 -22.77
C SER A 32 17.17 2.30 -22.15
N LYS A 33 18.17 2.11 -21.29
CA LYS A 33 18.95 3.16 -20.64
C LYS A 33 20.45 2.92 -20.80
N SER A 34 21.23 4.00 -20.92
CA SER A 34 22.69 3.92 -20.85
C SER A 34 23.17 3.60 -19.44
N ALA A 35 24.39 3.10 -19.30
CA ALA A 35 24.98 2.79 -18.00
C ALA A 35 25.07 4.05 -17.11
N GLU A 36 25.35 5.20 -17.71
CA GLU A 36 25.42 6.50 -17.03
C GLU A 36 24.07 6.93 -16.50
N ALA A 37 22.99 6.73 -17.28
CA ALA A 37 21.63 7.03 -16.86
C ALA A 37 21.21 6.18 -15.66
N VAL A 38 21.52 4.87 -15.70
CA VAL A 38 21.28 3.95 -14.57
C VAL A 38 22.09 4.37 -13.34
N ARG A 39 23.36 4.76 -13.52
CA ARG A 39 24.22 5.22 -12.42
C ARG A 39 23.69 6.51 -11.79
N ALA A 40 23.25 7.47 -12.60
CA ALA A 40 22.67 8.72 -12.12
C ALA A 40 21.40 8.47 -11.29
N GLU A 41 20.51 7.61 -11.77
CA GLU A 41 19.29 7.22 -11.06
C GLU A 41 19.59 6.47 -9.75
N ALA A 42 20.58 5.58 -9.76
CA ALA A 42 21.02 4.87 -8.56
C ALA A 42 21.57 5.83 -7.50
N VAL A 43 22.40 6.80 -7.90
CA VAL A 43 22.93 7.83 -6.98
C VAL A 43 21.80 8.69 -6.43
N ALA A 44 20.88 9.16 -7.28
CA ALA A 44 19.74 9.96 -6.85
C ALA A 44 18.88 9.20 -5.84
N THR A 45 18.58 7.93 -6.13
CA THR A 45 17.79 7.06 -5.24
C THR A 45 18.52 6.81 -3.92
N ALA A 46 19.83 6.52 -3.96
CA ALA A 46 20.63 6.29 -2.74
C ALA A 46 20.76 7.55 -1.88
N SER A 47 20.75 8.74 -2.50
CA SER A 47 20.79 10.03 -1.80
C SER A 47 19.43 10.51 -1.29
N ALA A 48 18.35 9.81 -1.61
CA ALA A 48 17.01 10.23 -1.21
C ALA A 48 16.84 10.16 0.32
N PRO A 49 16.07 11.08 0.93
CA PRO A 49 15.73 11.01 2.34
C PRO A 49 15.00 9.72 2.71
N ASP A 50 15.18 9.27 3.95
CA ASP A 50 14.50 8.09 4.52
C ASP A 50 14.68 6.78 3.72
N GLN A 51 15.76 6.65 2.98
CA GLN A 51 16.11 5.39 2.32
C GLN A 51 16.53 4.34 3.35
N ASN A 52 15.90 3.16 3.29
CA ASN A 52 16.19 2.01 4.15
C ASN A 52 16.02 2.23 5.66
N VAL A 53 15.18 3.19 6.07
CA VAL A 53 14.85 3.40 7.49
C VAL A 53 13.47 2.83 7.84
N VAL A 54 13.34 2.28 9.05
CA VAL A 54 12.05 1.81 9.58
C VAL A 54 11.10 3.00 9.79
N ALA A 55 9.79 2.75 9.68
CA ALA A 55 8.78 3.81 9.77
C ALA A 55 8.90 4.68 11.04
N GLY A 56 9.30 4.09 12.18
CA GLY A 56 9.49 4.83 13.43
C GLY A 56 10.67 5.81 13.44
N SER A 57 11.63 5.65 12.53
CA SER A 57 12.80 6.54 12.42
C SER A 57 12.54 7.78 11.54
N ARG A 58 11.38 7.83 10.87
CA ARG A 58 10.99 8.88 9.90
C ARG A 58 10.27 10.07 10.53
N GLY A 59 10.25 10.12 11.86
CA GLY A 59 9.48 11.10 12.63
C GLY A 59 7.99 10.76 12.73
N PRO A 60 7.19 11.65 13.35
CA PRO A 60 5.78 11.43 13.56
C PRO A 60 5.04 11.33 12.23
N LEU A 61 4.21 10.29 12.09
CA LEU A 61 3.32 10.18 10.94
C LEU A 61 2.28 11.32 10.98
N PRO A 62 1.92 11.90 9.82
CA PRO A 62 0.85 12.88 9.77
C PRO A 62 -0.44 12.20 10.21
N PHE A 63 -1.07 12.76 11.23
CA PHE A 63 -2.38 12.35 11.72
C PHE A 63 -3.34 13.53 11.55
N LYS A 64 -4.54 13.24 11.07
CA LYS A 64 -5.63 14.22 11.01
C LYS A 64 -6.66 13.85 12.06
N ALA A 65 -6.80 14.70 13.08
CA ALA A 65 -7.89 14.57 14.04
C ALA A 65 -9.24 14.67 13.31
N THR A 66 -10.11 13.69 13.56
CA THR A 66 -11.48 13.69 13.04
C THR A 66 -12.49 14.27 14.03
N ALA A 67 -12.11 14.38 15.31
CA ALA A 67 -12.92 14.93 16.37
C ALA A 67 -12.41 16.30 16.83
N ASP A 68 -13.32 17.16 17.27
CA ASP A 68 -13.01 18.43 17.92
C ASP A 68 -12.35 18.16 19.29
N SER A 69 -11.16 18.73 19.50
CA SER A 69 -10.38 18.50 20.72
C SER A 69 -11.03 19.08 21.98
N ALA A 70 -11.77 20.19 21.87
CA ALA A 70 -12.51 20.76 22.98
C ALA A 70 -13.69 19.87 23.36
N LYS A 71 -14.37 19.29 22.36
CA LYS A 71 -15.44 18.33 22.59
C LYS A 71 -14.90 17.06 23.27
N VAL A 72 -13.82 16.48 22.75
CA VAL A 72 -13.19 15.29 23.35
C VAL A 72 -12.77 15.57 24.79
N ARG A 73 -12.20 16.74 25.07
CA ARG A 73 -11.84 17.15 26.43
C ARG A 73 -13.06 17.24 27.33
N ALA A 74 -14.15 17.88 26.87
CA ALA A 74 -15.37 18.00 27.65
C ALA A 74 -15.99 16.62 27.97
N GLU A 75 -16.01 15.72 26.99
CA GLU A 75 -16.48 14.33 27.17
C GLU A 75 -15.61 13.55 28.16
N ALA A 76 -14.29 13.70 28.08
CA ALA A 76 -13.36 13.06 29.01
C ALA A 76 -13.53 13.57 30.45
N VAL A 77 -13.75 14.88 30.62
CA VAL A 77 -14.07 15.47 31.92
C VAL A 77 -15.42 14.95 32.40
N ALA A 78 -16.46 14.95 31.57
CA ALA A 78 -17.75 14.41 31.95
C ALA A 78 -17.68 12.93 32.36
N ALA A 79 -16.90 12.13 31.65
CA ALA A 79 -16.62 10.74 32.04
C ALA A 79 -15.95 10.73 33.42
N ALA A 80 -14.81 11.38 33.61
CA ALA A 80 -14.07 11.36 34.89
C ALA A 80 -14.90 11.79 36.11
N TYR A 81 -15.88 12.69 35.94
CA TYR A 81 -16.76 13.17 36.99
C TYR A 81 -18.07 12.37 37.13
N ALA A 82 -18.28 11.30 36.34
CA ALA A 82 -19.52 10.54 36.45
C ALA A 82 -19.61 9.83 37.82
N PRO A 83 -20.77 9.85 38.48
CA PRO A 83 -20.93 9.27 39.83
C PRO A 83 -20.59 7.78 39.91
N ASP A 84 -20.79 7.04 38.82
CA ASP A 84 -20.59 5.59 38.76
C ASP A 84 -19.30 5.18 38.01
N GLN A 85 -18.31 6.06 37.84
CA GLN A 85 -17.07 5.75 37.10
C GLN A 85 -16.33 4.50 37.61
N ASN A 86 -16.40 4.23 38.91
CA ASN A 86 -15.71 3.10 39.55
C ASN A 86 -16.65 1.93 39.86
N VAL A 87 -17.88 1.94 39.32
CA VAL A 87 -18.87 0.91 39.56
C VAL A 87 -18.86 -0.07 38.39
N THR A 88 -18.63 -1.34 38.68
CA THR A 88 -18.69 -2.39 37.67
C THR A 88 -20.13 -2.92 37.53
N PRO A 89 -20.57 -3.36 36.34
CA PRO A 89 -21.93 -3.87 36.17
C PRO A 89 -22.29 -5.01 37.14
N GLY A 90 -21.35 -5.92 37.43
CA GLY A 90 -21.56 -7.05 38.34
C GLY A 90 -21.83 -6.66 39.80
N SER A 91 -21.53 -5.42 40.21
CA SER A 91 -21.87 -4.94 41.55
C SER A 91 -23.30 -4.40 41.66
N ARG A 92 -24.10 -4.44 40.58
CA ARG A 92 -25.49 -3.98 40.56
C ARG A 92 -26.47 -5.09 40.19
N TYR A 93 -27.73 -4.90 40.59
CA TYR A 93 -28.83 -5.79 40.21
C TYR A 93 -28.99 -5.86 38.69
N ASN A 94 -29.27 -7.05 38.15
CA ASN A 94 -29.34 -7.34 36.71
C ASN A 94 -28.10 -6.92 35.90
N SER A 95 -26.92 -6.83 36.55
CA SER A 95 -25.67 -6.46 35.90
C SER A 95 -25.75 -5.14 35.12
N LYS A 96 -26.52 -4.15 35.61
CA LYS A 96 -26.73 -2.87 34.93
C LYS A 96 -26.43 -1.69 35.84
N VAL A 97 -25.50 -0.84 35.39
CA VAL A 97 -25.23 0.45 36.04
C VAL A 97 -26.24 1.48 35.56
N VAL A 98 -27.16 1.87 36.44
CA VAL A 98 -28.09 2.98 36.23
C VAL A 98 -27.73 4.04 37.25
N SER A 99 -27.28 5.20 36.77
CA SER A 99 -26.93 6.31 37.65
C SER A 99 -28.20 6.96 38.20
N THR A 100 -28.22 7.18 39.51
CA THR A 100 -29.28 7.94 40.20
C THR A 100 -28.81 9.34 40.59
N PHE A 101 -27.55 9.69 40.31
CA PHE A 101 -26.94 10.95 40.69
C PHE A 101 -26.67 11.79 39.44
N GLN A 102 -26.73 13.12 39.60
CA GLN A 102 -26.38 14.04 38.52
C GLN A 102 -24.86 14.09 38.33
N ASN A 103 -24.42 14.22 37.08
CA ASN A 103 -23.01 14.43 36.77
C ASN A 103 -22.65 15.91 36.96
N PRO A 104 -21.78 16.25 37.92
CA PRO A 104 -21.45 17.65 38.23
C PRO A 104 -20.78 18.37 37.06
N ALA A 105 -19.99 17.68 36.23
CA ALA A 105 -19.32 18.27 35.08
C ALA A 105 -20.31 18.63 33.95
N LEU A 106 -21.39 17.87 33.79
CA LEU A 106 -22.45 18.21 32.85
C LEU A 106 -23.27 19.41 33.34
N ASN A 107 -23.54 19.49 34.65
CA ASN A 107 -24.27 20.60 35.23
C ASN A 107 -23.50 21.93 35.13
N ALA A 108 -22.20 21.91 35.40
CA ALA A 108 -21.35 23.09 35.27
C ALA A 108 -21.26 23.59 33.81
N ALA A 109 -21.23 22.67 32.84
CA ALA A 109 -21.24 23.02 31.42
C ALA A 109 -22.56 23.63 30.95
N VAL A 110 -23.70 23.20 31.51
CA VAL A 110 -25.02 23.78 31.23
C VAL A 110 -25.18 25.15 31.88
N ALA A 111 -24.63 25.36 33.08
CA ALA A 111 -24.71 26.65 33.79
C ALA A 111 -23.80 27.75 33.20
N ALA A 112 -22.78 27.37 32.42
CA ALA A 112 -21.84 28.29 31.78
C ALA A 112 -22.28 28.74 30.37
N LYS A 113 -23.47 28.34 29.92
CA LYS A 113 -24.06 28.69 28.62
C LYS A 113 -25.16 29.73 28.80
#